data_AF-A0A7S2Z0C0-F1
#
_entry.id   AF-A0A7S2Z0C0-F1
#
_cell.length_a   1.000
_cell.length_b   1.000
_cell.length_c   1.000
_cell.angle_alpha   90.00
_cell.angle_beta   90.00
_cell.angle_gamma   90.00
#
_symmetry.space_group_name_H-M   'P 1'
#
loop_
_entity.id
_entity.type
_entity.pdbx_description
1 polymer ?
#
loop_
_entity_poly.entity_id
_entity_poly.type
_entity_poly.pdbx_seq_one_letter_code
_entity_poly.pdbx_strand_id
1 'polypeptide(L)'
;MSSLLVHFAQGVFDAVNPSTLLRFVASSSRIQTLIAQCLVLNLCVFLGSILVYHNLLAPLLAALAPQAVLNILMSLFQTIWLYPAYCVSYLANCMWYDELGRLAHRAAAAESSSSNSTSKQPPIKPRSWDAAVAQELYKLILLGVYFIQVFLVNLIAPEKYMIKGVLNHILLSWAYAFYCFDYRWSCESLELPRRVEAIETRWAYFLGFGTPSVLSAYAISS
;
A
#
# COMPACT_ATOMS: atom_id res chain seq x y z
N MET A 1 22.84 -13.93 -16.67
CA MET A 1 22.34 -14.24 -15.30
C MET A 1 22.83 -13.26 -14.24
N SER A 2 24.03 -12.69 -14.34
CA SER A 2 24.52 -11.64 -13.42
C SER A 2 23.66 -10.36 -13.43
N SER A 3 23.13 -9.93 -14.57
CA SER A 3 22.33 -8.69 -14.67
C SER A 3 20.99 -8.76 -13.91
N LEU A 4 20.27 -9.88 -13.98
CA LEU A 4 18.96 -10.03 -13.31
C LEU A 4 19.08 -10.01 -11.79
N LEU A 5 20.08 -10.69 -11.23
CA LEU A 5 20.35 -10.68 -9.80
C LEU A 5 20.78 -9.29 -9.31
N VAL A 6 21.57 -8.57 -10.11
CA VAL A 6 21.93 -7.17 -9.80
C VAL A 6 20.69 -6.28 -9.78
N HIS A 7 19.80 -6.38 -10.77
CA HIS A 7 18.55 -5.61 -10.79
C HIS A 7 17.61 -5.97 -9.63
N PHE A 8 17.51 -7.26 -9.29
CA PHE A 8 16.74 -7.70 -8.13
C PHE A 8 17.32 -7.14 -6.83
N ALA A 9 18.62 -7.30 -6.60
CA ALA A 9 19.29 -6.79 -5.41
C ALA A 9 19.16 -5.27 -5.29
N GLN A 10 19.30 -4.55 -6.41
CA GLN A 10 19.07 -3.11 -6.47
C GLN A 10 17.64 -2.76 -6.02
N GLY A 11 16.62 -3.49 -6.51
CA GLY A 11 15.24 -3.30 -6.08
C GLY A 11 15.06 -3.49 -4.56
N VAL A 12 15.68 -4.53 -3.99
CA VAL A 12 15.65 -4.79 -2.54
C VAL A 12 16.31 -3.65 -1.77
N PHE A 13 17.49 -3.18 -2.20
CA PHE A 13 18.20 -2.08 -1.52
C PHE A 13 17.43 -0.76 -1.61
N ASP A 14 16.83 -0.46 -2.75
CA ASP A 14 16.04 0.76 -2.93
C ASP A 14 14.75 0.73 -2.09
N ALA A 15 14.13 -0.44 -1.91
CA ALA A 15 12.98 -0.61 -1.03
C ALA A 15 13.32 -0.42 0.45
N VAL A 16 14.53 -0.80 0.88
CA VAL A 16 14.95 -0.77 2.29
C VAL A 16 16.04 0.28 2.52
N ASN A 17 15.92 1.46 1.91
CA ASN A 17 16.88 2.55 2.12
C ASN A 17 16.43 3.52 3.24
N PRO A 18 16.79 3.29 4.51
CA PRO A 18 16.35 4.14 5.61
C PRO A 18 16.93 5.55 5.52
N SER A 19 18.13 5.70 4.92
CA SER A 19 18.80 7.00 4.85
C SER A 19 18.03 7.99 3.97
N THR A 20 17.46 7.51 2.87
CA THR A 20 16.65 8.32 1.95
C THR A 20 15.30 8.63 2.59
N LEU A 21 14.67 7.63 3.24
CA LEU A 21 13.41 7.81 3.95
C LEU A 21 13.54 8.85 5.07
N LEU A 22 14.54 8.72 5.93
CA LEU A 22 14.74 9.64 7.07
C LEU A 22 15.04 11.06 6.60
N ARG A 23 15.87 11.23 5.56
CA ARG A 23 16.12 12.55 4.96
C ARG A 23 14.85 13.15 4.37
N PHE A 24 14.05 12.36 3.67
CA PHE A 24 12.78 12.81 3.11
C PHE A 24 11.77 13.21 4.20
N VAL A 25 11.62 12.41 5.26
CA VAL A 25 10.75 12.74 6.40
C VAL A 25 11.27 13.98 7.15
N ALA A 26 12.58 14.10 7.33
CA ALA A 26 13.19 15.28 7.96
C ALA A 26 13.08 16.55 7.12
N SER A 27 12.94 16.43 5.79
CA SER A 27 12.90 17.57 4.87
C SER A 27 11.65 18.45 5.00
N SER A 28 10.54 17.93 5.53
CA SER A 28 9.28 18.67 5.60
C SER A 28 8.44 18.33 6.82
N SER A 29 8.13 19.35 7.62
CA SER A 29 7.18 19.26 8.72
C SER A 29 5.78 18.85 8.27
N ARG A 30 5.41 19.11 7.00
CA ARG A 30 4.13 18.66 6.44
C ARG A 30 4.09 17.14 6.29
N ILE A 31 5.17 16.52 5.84
CA ILE A 31 5.30 15.05 5.73
C ILE A 31 5.17 14.43 7.13
N GLN A 32 5.90 14.97 8.10
CA GLN A 32 5.84 14.50 9.49
C GLN A 32 4.42 14.60 10.05
N THR A 33 3.72 15.71 9.78
CA THR A 33 2.33 15.90 10.21
C THR A 33 1.40 14.86 9.58
N LEU A 34 1.55 14.57 8.28
CA LEU A 34 0.74 13.55 7.59
C LEU A 34 0.99 12.14 8.16
N ILE A 35 2.25 11.78 8.41
CA ILE A 35 2.61 10.51 9.04
C ILE A 35 2.03 10.42 10.46
N ALA A 36 2.16 11.49 11.25
CA ALA A 36 1.60 11.56 12.60
C ALA A 36 0.06 11.46 12.58
N GLN A 37 -0.62 12.14 11.65
CA GLN A 37 -2.07 12.06 11.47
C GLN A 37 -2.51 10.63 11.13
N CYS A 38 -1.79 9.96 10.22
CA CYS A 38 -2.02 8.57 9.87
C CYS A 38 -1.82 7.64 11.08
N LEU A 39 -0.71 7.78 11.81
CA LEU A 39 -0.43 6.98 12.99
C LEU A 39 -1.48 7.19 14.08
N VAL A 40 -1.80 8.44 14.41
CA VAL A 40 -2.79 8.78 15.44
C VAL A 40 -4.17 8.26 15.05
N LEU A 41 -4.59 8.43 13.80
CA LEU A 41 -5.90 7.94 13.36
C LEU A 41 -5.98 6.42 13.46
N ASN A 42 -5.02 5.69 12.87
CA ASN A 42 -5.05 4.23 12.90
C ASN A 42 -4.89 3.68 14.33
N LEU A 43 -4.08 4.33 15.20
CA LEU A 43 -3.94 3.94 16.59
C LEU A 43 -5.23 4.20 17.39
N CYS A 44 -5.81 5.40 17.28
CA CYS A 44 -7.04 5.75 18.00
C CYS A 44 -8.23 4.91 17.52
N VAL A 45 -8.35 4.68 16.22
CA VAL A 45 -9.46 3.91 15.65
C VAL A 45 -9.29 2.43 15.97
N PHE A 46 -8.16 1.80 15.65
CA PHE A 46 -8.03 0.35 15.81
C PHE A 46 -7.65 -0.04 17.23
N LEU A 47 -6.53 0.47 17.75
CA LEU A 47 -6.08 0.12 19.10
C LEU A 47 -7.04 0.67 20.16
N GLY A 48 -7.51 1.91 19.99
CA GLY A 48 -8.50 2.50 20.89
C GLY A 48 -9.81 1.70 20.92
N SER A 49 -10.33 1.25 19.77
CA SER A 49 -11.53 0.40 19.74
C SER A 49 -11.32 -0.96 20.41
N ILE A 50 -10.14 -1.58 20.22
CA ILE A 50 -9.80 -2.84 20.90
C ILE A 50 -9.74 -2.65 22.42
N LEU A 51 -9.12 -1.57 22.90
CA LEU A 51 -9.01 -1.27 24.33
C LEU A 51 -10.36 -0.97 24.96
N VAL A 52 -11.20 -0.15 24.32
CA VAL A 52 -12.57 0.13 24.78
C VAL A 52 -13.38 -1.17 24.81
N TYR A 53 -13.23 -2.02 23.80
CA TYR A 53 -13.91 -3.31 23.73
C TYR A 53 -13.50 -4.23 24.90
N HIS A 54 -12.21 -4.47 25.09
CA HIS A 54 -11.72 -5.41 26.10
C HIS A 54 -11.86 -4.91 27.53
N ASN A 55 -11.55 -3.63 27.79
CA ASN A 55 -11.44 -3.12 29.16
C ASN A 55 -12.73 -2.50 29.69
N LEU A 56 -13.63 -2.04 28.81
CA LEU A 56 -14.86 -1.35 29.22
C LEU A 56 -16.10 -2.14 28.79
N LEU A 57 -16.26 -2.38 27.50
CA LEU A 57 -17.50 -2.95 26.96
C LEU A 57 -17.71 -4.40 27.43
N ALA A 58 -16.72 -5.27 27.23
CA ALA A 58 -16.82 -6.69 27.59
C ALA A 58 -17.18 -6.94 29.07
N PRO A 59 -16.49 -6.35 30.07
CA PRO A 59 -16.82 -6.58 31.47
C PRO A 59 -18.19 -5.99 31.87
N LEU A 60 -18.55 -4.81 31.35
CA LEU A 60 -19.86 -4.20 31.62
C LEU A 60 -20.99 -5.06 31.06
N LEU A 61 -20.88 -5.46 29.79
CA LEU A 61 -21.87 -6.29 29.12
C LEU A 61 -22.04 -7.63 29.84
N ALA A 62 -20.93 -8.29 30.21
CA ALA A 62 -20.96 -9.56 30.95
C ALA A 62 -21.71 -9.50 32.29
N ALA A 63 -21.74 -8.34 32.95
CA ALA A 63 -22.49 -8.14 34.18
C ALA A 63 -24.00 -7.94 33.96
N LEU A 64 -24.44 -7.57 32.75
CA LEU A 64 -25.82 -7.16 32.46
C LEU A 64 -26.65 -8.21 31.70
N ALA A 65 -26.04 -9.14 30.97
CA ALA A 65 -26.80 -10.04 30.08
C ALA A 65 -26.25 -11.47 29.98
N PRO A 66 -27.11 -12.46 29.64
CA PRO A 66 -26.69 -13.84 29.40
C PRO A 66 -25.76 -13.96 28.18
N GLN A 67 -24.88 -14.96 28.19
CA GLN A 67 -23.82 -15.14 27.18
C GLN A 67 -24.27 -15.08 25.72
N ALA A 68 -25.47 -15.61 25.41
CA ALA A 68 -26.01 -15.59 24.05
C ALA A 68 -26.30 -14.16 23.55
N VAL A 69 -26.81 -13.29 24.42
CA VAL A 69 -27.10 -11.88 24.10
C VAL A 69 -25.80 -11.08 23.98
N LEU A 70 -24.80 -11.41 24.80
CA LEU A 70 -23.46 -10.80 24.72
C LEU A 70 -22.81 -11.04 23.37
N ASN A 71 -22.82 -12.29 22.87
CA ASN A 71 -22.22 -12.62 21.59
C ASN A 71 -22.87 -11.83 20.43
N ILE A 72 -24.20 -11.66 20.47
CA ILE A 72 -24.93 -10.88 19.47
C ILE A 72 -24.55 -9.40 19.57
N LEU A 73 -24.55 -8.83 20.78
CA LEU A 73 -24.28 -7.41 21.00
C LEU A 73 -22.80 -7.06 20.69
N MET A 74 -21.88 -7.98 20.99
CA MET A 74 -20.46 -7.88 20.62
C MET A 74 -20.27 -7.92 19.10
N SER A 75 -20.95 -8.83 18.40
CA SER A 75 -20.91 -8.91 16.94
C SER A 75 -21.48 -7.65 16.27
N LEU A 76 -22.58 -7.11 16.81
CA LEU A 76 -23.16 -5.86 16.36
C LEU A 76 -22.23 -4.67 16.60
N PHE A 77 -21.58 -4.59 17.76
CA PHE A 77 -20.58 -3.55 18.03
C PHE A 77 -19.42 -3.62 17.03
N GLN A 78 -18.85 -4.82 16.81
CA GLN A 78 -17.77 -4.99 15.84
C GLN A 78 -18.21 -4.56 14.43
N THR A 79 -19.42 -4.92 14.00
CA THR A 79 -19.89 -4.60 12.64
C THR A 79 -20.28 -3.13 12.49
N ILE A 80 -21.04 -2.58 13.44
CA ILE A 80 -21.61 -1.22 13.35
C ILE A 80 -20.57 -0.16 13.70
N TRP A 81 -19.60 -0.46 14.57
CA TRP A 81 -18.56 0.50 14.93
C TRP A 81 -17.30 0.33 14.08
N LEU A 82 -16.71 -0.87 14.01
CA LEU A 82 -15.42 -1.03 13.35
C LEU A 82 -15.51 -0.86 11.84
N TYR A 83 -16.59 -1.29 11.19
CA TYR A 83 -16.69 -1.17 9.73
C TYR A 83 -16.78 0.29 9.27
N PRO A 84 -17.67 1.15 9.82
CA PRO A 84 -17.65 2.57 9.49
C PRO A 84 -16.35 3.26 9.88
N ALA A 85 -15.78 2.94 11.05
CA ALA A 85 -14.52 3.54 11.49
C ALA A 85 -13.35 3.14 10.57
N TYR A 86 -13.33 1.90 10.09
CA TYR A 86 -12.40 1.42 9.07
C TYR A 86 -12.59 2.18 7.75
N CYS A 87 -13.83 2.36 7.29
CA CYS A 87 -14.13 3.13 6.07
C CYS A 87 -13.62 4.57 6.16
N VAL A 88 -13.86 5.26 7.28
CA VAL A 88 -13.35 6.62 7.51
C VAL A 88 -11.83 6.65 7.53
N SER A 89 -11.20 5.69 8.22
CA SER A 89 -9.73 5.58 8.28
C SER A 89 -9.12 5.32 6.91
N TYR A 90 -9.74 4.45 6.13
CA TYR A 90 -9.33 4.15 4.76
C TYR A 90 -9.40 5.39 3.86
N LEU A 91 -10.52 6.13 3.88
CA LEU A 91 -10.68 7.35 3.08
C LEU A 91 -9.66 8.44 3.47
N ALA A 92 -9.45 8.65 4.77
CA ALA A 92 -8.45 9.60 5.26
C ALA A 92 -7.03 9.20 4.82
N ASN A 93 -6.68 7.91 4.95
CA ASN A 93 -5.41 7.37 4.48
C ASN A 93 -5.24 7.56 2.96
N CYS A 94 -6.28 7.33 2.14
CA CYS A 94 -6.21 7.58 0.70
C CYS A 94 -5.86 9.05 0.38
N MET A 95 -6.53 10.00 1.04
CA MET A 95 -6.26 11.42 0.83
C MET A 95 -4.85 11.81 1.27
N TRP A 96 -4.37 11.29 2.40
CA TRP A 96 -3.04 11.58 2.91
C TRP A 96 -1.92 10.93 2.10
N TYR A 97 -2.11 9.70 1.60
CA TYR A 97 -1.14 9.01 0.75
C TYR A 97 -0.99 9.65 -0.62
N ASP A 98 -2.10 10.13 -1.21
CA ASP A 98 -2.07 10.91 -2.44
C ASP A 98 -1.25 12.20 -2.28
N GLU A 99 -1.46 12.93 -1.18
CA GLU A 99 -0.65 14.12 -0.87
C GLU A 99 0.82 13.78 -0.60
N LEU A 100 1.08 12.71 0.16
CA LEU A 100 2.44 12.25 0.44
C LEU A 100 3.19 11.88 -0.85
N GLY A 101 2.51 11.21 -1.80
CA GLY A 101 3.05 10.88 -3.11
C GLY A 101 3.45 12.12 -3.92
N ARG A 102 2.62 13.16 -3.93
CA ARG A 102 2.94 14.45 -4.57
C ARG A 102 4.16 15.13 -3.95
N LEU A 103 4.25 15.15 -2.62
CA LEU A 103 5.38 15.72 -1.91
C LEU A 103 6.67 14.95 -2.19
N ALA A 104 6.61 13.62 -2.24
CA ALA A 104 7.74 12.76 -2.58
C ALA A 104 8.24 13.02 -4.00
N HIS A 105 7.33 13.12 -4.97
CA HIS A 105 7.68 13.42 -6.35
C HIS A 105 8.35 14.80 -6.49
N ARG A 106 7.83 15.82 -5.81
CA ARG A 106 8.41 17.18 -5.82
C ARG A 106 9.80 17.21 -5.17
N ALA A 107 10.00 16.53 -4.05
CA ALA A 107 11.31 16.44 -3.40
C ALA A 107 12.35 15.76 -4.30
N ALA A 108 11.98 14.64 -4.93
CA ALA A 108 12.85 13.96 -5.89
C ALA A 108 13.21 14.84 -7.09
N ALA A 109 12.25 15.61 -7.62
CA ALA A 109 12.50 16.54 -8.72
C ALA A 109 13.44 17.70 -8.30
N ALA A 110 13.30 18.21 -7.06
CA ALA A 110 14.15 19.26 -6.53
C ALA A 110 15.61 18.80 -6.38
N GLU A 111 15.85 17.58 -5.89
CA GLU A 111 17.19 17.00 -5.80
C GLU A 111 17.85 16.91 -7.18
N SER A 112 17.13 16.43 -8.20
CA SER A 112 17.67 16.36 -9.58
C SER A 112 17.94 17.73 -10.22
N SER A 113 17.19 18.76 -9.83
CA SER A 113 17.34 20.12 -10.38
C SER A 113 18.57 20.85 -9.82
N SER A 114 19.10 20.41 -8.67
CA SER A 114 20.31 20.99 -8.07
C SER A 114 21.61 20.61 -8.80
N SER A 115 21.59 19.56 -9.64
CA SER A 115 22.79 18.99 -10.25
C SER A 115 23.02 19.27 -11.74
N ASN A 116 22.02 19.72 -12.52
CA ASN A 116 22.18 20.36 -13.85
C ASN A 116 20.82 20.51 -14.56
N SER A 117 20.63 21.67 -15.19
CA SER A 117 19.59 22.02 -16.17
C SER A 117 18.16 22.30 -15.69
N THR A 118 17.66 23.43 -16.16
CA THR A 118 16.30 23.96 -16.09
C THR A 118 15.32 23.06 -16.83
N SER A 119 15.06 21.84 -16.33
CA SER A 119 13.94 21.04 -16.84
C SER A 119 12.64 21.63 -16.29
N LYS A 120 12.05 22.55 -17.07
CA LYS A 120 10.66 22.97 -16.85
C LYS A 120 9.82 21.70 -16.95
N GLN A 121 9.24 21.28 -15.82
CA GLN A 121 8.28 20.18 -15.84
C GLN A 121 7.22 20.48 -16.91
N PRO A 122 6.89 19.51 -17.78
CA PRO A 122 5.87 19.73 -18.79
C PRO A 122 4.57 20.13 -18.09
N PRO A 123 3.83 21.12 -18.62
CA PRO A 123 2.57 21.55 -18.02
C PRO A 123 1.64 20.33 -17.91
N ILE A 124 1.16 20.07 -16.69
CA ILE A 124 0.17 19.04 -16.41
C ILE A 124 -1.05 19.40 -17.25
N LYS A 125 -1.25 18.70 -18.38
CA LYS A 125 -2.50 18.84 -19.14
C LYS A 125 -3.62 18.40 -18.19
N PRO A 126 -4.67 19.21 -18.01
CA PRO A 126 -5.80 18.80 -17.19
C PRO A 126 -6.34 17.50 -17.78
N ARG A 127 -6.26 16.43 -16.99
CA ARG A 127 -6.76 15.13 -17.38
C ARG A 127 -8.27 15.20 -17.50
N SER A 128 -8.81 14.75 -18.63
CA SER A 128 -10.24 14.66 -18.81
C SER A 128 -10.84 13.64 -17.84
N TRP A 129 -12.06 13.88 -17.37
CA TRP A 129 -12.69 13.09 -16.30
C TRP A 129 -12.92 11.63 -16.72
N ASP A 130 -13.19 11.39 -18.00
CA ASP A 130 -13.32 10.06 -18.62
C ASP A 130 -11.99 9.29 -18.58
N ALA A 131 -10.88 9.96 -18.89
CA ALA A 131 -9.55 9.37 -18.79
C ALA A 131 -9.18 9.08 -17.33
N ALA A 132 -9.60 9.91 -16.38
CA ALA A 132 -9.39 9.67 -14.94
C ALA A 132 -10.15 8.42 -14.47
N VAL A 133 -11.44 8.32 -14.81
CA VAL A 133 -12.26 7.15 -14.48
C VAL A 133 -11.72 5.87 -15.14
N ALA A 134 -11.33 5.93 -16.42
CA ALA A 134 -10.80 4.77 -17.13
C ALA A 134 -9.52 4.21 -16.49
N GLN A 135 -8.65 5.07 -15.96
CA GLN A 135 -7.43 4.63 -15.28
C GLN A 135 -7.70 3.99 -13.93
N GLU A 136 -8.61 4.56 -13.13
CA GLU A 136 -9.00 3.93 -11.86
C GLU A 136 -9.66 2.57 -12.10
N LEU A 137 -10.55 2.47 -13.11
CA LEU A 137 -11.18 1.19 -13.47
C LEU A 137 -10.17 0.15 -13.94
N TYR A 138 -9.22 0.52 -14.80
CA TYR A 138 -8.21 -0.44 -15.24
C TYR A 138 -7.26 -0.82 -14.11
N LYS A 139 -6.93 0.09 -13.18
CA LYS A 139 -6.19 -0.26 -11.95
C LYS A 139 -6.95 -1.29 -11.11
N LEU A 140 -8.26 -1.12 -10.95
CA LEU A 140 -9.11 -2.10 -10.27
C LEU A 140 -9.14 -3.45 -11.00
N ILE A 141 -9.22 -3.44 -12.33
CA ILE A 141 -9.18 -4.66 -13.15
C ILE A 141 -7.83 -5.35 -13.00
N LEU A 142 -6.72 -4.62 -13.12
CA LEU A 142 -5.36 -5.15 -12.98
C LEU A 142 -5.15 -5.77 -11.59
N LEU A 143 -5.55 -5.07 -10.54
CA LEU A 143 -5.51 -5.58 -9.17
C LEU A 143 -6.42 -6.82 -9.01
N GLY A 144 -7.61 -6.79 -9.62
CA GLY A 144 -8.52 -7.93 -9.67
C GLY A 144 -7.90 -9.15 -10.35
N VAL A 145 -7.16 -8.96 -11.44
CA VAL A 145 -6.42 -10.03 -12.12
C VAL A 145 -5.35 -10.61 -11.20
N TYR A 146 -4.57 -9.79 -10.51
CA TYR A 146 -3.59 -10.27 -9.52
C TYR A 146 -4.26 -11.09 -8.40
N PHE A 147 -5.40 -10.62 -7.88
CA PHE A 147 -6.16 -11.36 -6.86
C PHE A 147 -6.69 -12.69 -7.39
N ILE A 148 -7.24 -12.71 -8.60
CA ILE A 148 -7.70 -13.94 -9.24
C ILE A 148 -6.53 -14.91 -9.45
N GLN A 149 -5.37 -14.44 -9.89
CA GLN A 149 -4.18 -15.28 -10.04
C GLN A 149 -3.73 -15.87 -8.70
N VAL A 150 -3.66 -15.06 -7.64
CA VAL A 150 -3.35 -15.53 -6.29
C VAL A 150 -4.38 -16.55 -5.81
N PHE A 151 -5.67 -16.30 -6.04
CA PHE A 151 -6.74 -17.23 -5.70
C PHE A 151 -6.60 -18.56 -6.45
N LEU A 152 -6.36 -18.53 -7.76
CA LEU A 152 -6.17 -19.72 -8.59
C LEU A 152 -4.94 -20.53 -8.17
N VAL A 153 -3.83 -19.86 -7.84
CA VAL A 153 -2.63 -20.53 -7.30
C VAL A 153 -2.94 -21.22 -5.98
N ASN A 154 -3.75 -20.60 -5.12
CA ASN A 154 -4.16 -21.20 -3.86
C ASN A 154 -5.15 -22.36 -4.03
N LEU A 155 -5.98 -22.33 -5.08
CA LEU A 155 -6.97 -23.36 -5.38
C LEU A 155 -6.35 -24.59 -6.08
N ILE A 156 -5.46 -24.38 -7.05
CA ILE A 156 -4.96 -25.42 -7.95
C ILE A 156 -3.71 -26.10 -7.38
N ALA A 157 -2.82 -25.35 -6.72
CA ALA A 157 -1.56 -25.90 -6.24
C ALA A 157 -1.74 -26.55 -4.85
N PRO A 158 -1.43 -27.85 -4.69
CA PRO A 158 -1.49 -28.50 -3.38
C PRO A 158 -0.51 -27.87 -2.41
N GLU A 159 -0.89 -27.73 -1.13
CA GLU A 159 -0.09 -27.02 -0.11
C GLU A 159 1.34 -27.55 0.05
N LYS A 160 1.55 -28.83 -0.30
CA LYS A 160 2.84 -29.51 -0.17
C LYS A 160 3.92 -28.99 -1.12
N TYR A 161 3.58 -28.28 -2.20
CA TYR A 161 4.55 -27.85 -3.20
C TYR A 161 5.13 -26.47 -2.91
N MET A 162 6.45 -26.36 -2.75
CA MET A 162 7.15 -25.07 -2.59
C MET A 162 6.86 -24.08 -3.72
N ILE A 163 6.51 -24.56 -4.91
CA ILE A 163 6.16 -23.72 -6.06
C ILE A 163 4.97 -22.81 -5.79
N LYS A 164 4.01 -23.24 -4.96
CA LYS A 164 2.85 -22.43 -4.55
C LYS A 164 3.32 -21.17 -3.81
N GLY A 165 4.18 -21.35 -2.81
CA GLY A 165 4.72 -20.26 -2.00
C GLY A 165 5.55 -19.28 -2.84
N VAL A 166 6.40 -19.81 -3.72
CA VAL A 166 7.23 -18.99 -4.62
C VAL A 166 6.37 -18.17 -5.58
N LEU A 167 5.37 -18.78 -6.22
CA LEU A 167 4.51 -18.10 -7.18
C LEU A 167 3.64 -17.03 -6.51
N ASN A 168 3.07 -17.33 -5.34
CA ASN A 168 2.34 -16.35 -4.55
C ASN A 168 3.24 -15.17 -4.14
N HIS A 169 4.47 -15.45 -3.71
CA HIS A 169 5.44 -14.42 -3.36
C HIS A 169 5.78 -13.50 -4.54
N ILE A 170 5.99 -14.08 -5.72
CA ILE A 170 6.26 -13.33 -6.96
C ILE A 170 5.10 -12.40 -7.31
N LEU A 171 3.88 -12.96 -7.36
CA LEU A 171 2.66 -12.21 -7.70
C LEU A 171 2.41 -11.05 -6.72
N LEU A 172 2.52 -11.33 -5.42
CA LEU A 172 2.35 -10.29 -4.39
C LEU A 172 3.45 -9.23 -4.49
N SER A 173 4.70 -9.61 -4.74
CA SER A 173 5.81 -8.66 -4.85
C SER A 173 5.60 -7.69 -6.01
N TRP A 174 5.15 -8.17 -7.17
CA TRP A 174 4.80 -7.30 -8.29
C TRP A 174 3.59 -6.41 -7.99
N ALA A 175 2.57 -6.94 -7.32
CA ALA A 175 1.40 -6.14 -6.92
C ALA A 175 1.77 -5.00 -5.95
N TYR A 176 2.60 -5.28 -4.93
CA TYR A 176 3.09 -4.27 -4.00
C TYR A 176 3.96 -3.23 -4.70
N ALA A 177 4.87 -3.67 -5.57
CA ALA A 177 5.71 -2.75 -6.33
C ALA A 177 4.87 -1.86 -7.25
N PHE A 178 3.89 -2.42 -7.96
CA PHE A 178 2.94 -1.63 -8.76
C PHE A 178 2.23 -0.57 -7.91
N TYR A 179 1.71 -0.94 -6.74
CA TYR A 179 1.02 0.01 -5.84
C TYR A 179 1.91 1.18 -5.42
N CYS A 180 3.17 0.92 -5.04
CA CYS A 180 4.10 1.98 -4.64
C CYS A 180 4.46 2.92 -5.81
N PHE A 181 4.70 2.36 -6.99
CA PHE A 181 5.09 3.15 -8.17
C PHE A 181 3.92 3.86 -8.84
N ASP A 182 2.68 3.39 -8.64
CA ASP A 182 1.47 4.01 -9.17
C ASP A 182 1.33 5.48 -8.75
N TYR A 183 1.68 5.81 -7.49
CA TYR A 183 1.68 7.19 -7.01
C TYR A 183 2.62 8.10 -7.81
N ARG A 184 3.85 7.62 -8.05
CA ARG A 184 4.85 8.34 -8.82
C ARG A 184 4.42 8.51 -10.28
N TRP A 185 3.99 7.42 -10.91
CA TRP A 185 3.54 7.44 -12.31
C TRP A 185 2.28 8.28 -12.51
N SER A 186 1.41 8.37 -11.50
CA SER A 186 0.25 9.27 -11.50
C SER A 186 0.67 10.73 -11.45
N CYS A 187 1.71 11.09 -10.69
CA CYS A 187 2.28 12.44 -10.74
C CYS A 187 2.92 12.76 -12.11
N GLU A 188 3.57 11.77 -12.73
CA GLU A 188 4.17 11.87 -14.07
C GLU A 188 3.13 11.80 -15.20
N SER A 189 1.84 11.64 -14.88
CA SER A 189 0.75 11.44 -15.85
C SER A 189 1.01 10.29 -16.84
N LEU A 190 1.76 9.27 -16.41
CA LEU A 190 2.09 8.12 -17.24
C LEU A 190 0.84 7.26 -17.46
N GLU A 191 0.54 6.98 -18.72
CA GLU A 191 -0.56 6.11 -19.10
C GLU A 191 -0.35 4.68 -18.62
N LEU A 192 -1.45 4.01 -18.32
CA LEU A 192 -1.46 2.71 -17.67
C LEU A 192 -0.82 1.57 -18.49
N PRO A 193 -0.99 1.48 -19.82
CA PRO A 193 -0.25 0.50 -20.64
C PRO A 193 1.26 0.66 -20.49
N ARG A 194 1.76 1.90 -20.43
CA ARG A 194 3.19 2.18 -20.22
C ARG A 194 3.67 1.81 -18.82
N ARG A 195 2.79 1.84 -17.81
CA ARG A 195 3.13 1.36 -16.46
C ARG A 195 3.35 -0.16 -16.46
N VAL A 196 2.50 -0.90 -17.18
CA VAL A 196 2.64 -2.36 -17.34
C VAL A 196 3.93 -2.68 -18.11
N GLU A 197 4.16 -2.01 -19.24
CA GLU A 197 5.39 -2.15 -20.03
C GLU A 197 6.65 -1.84 -19.20
N ALA A 198 6.58 -0.83 -18.32
CA ALA A 198 7.68 -0.50 -17.42
C ALA A 198 8.00 -1.64 -16.45
N ILE A 199 6.97 -2.32 -15.92
CA ILE A 199 7.14 -3.50 -15.07
C ILE A 199 7.68 -4.68 -15.86
N GLU A 200 7.12 -4.97 -17.03
CA GLU A 200 7.54 -6.09 -17.89
C GLU A 200 9.02 -5.95 -18.30
N THR A 201 9.45 -4.72 -18.62
CA THR A 201 10.84 -4.44 -19.01
C THR A 201 11.83 -4.62 -17.86
N ARG A 202 11.43 -4.32 -16.62
CA ARG A 202 12.29 -4.38 -15.42
C ARG A 202 11.73 -5.28 -14.32
N TRP A 203 11.14 -6.40 -14.72
CA TRP A 203 10.39 -7.28 -13.81
C TRP A 203 11.20 -7.75 -12.60
N ALA A 204 12.51 -8.00 -12.79
CA ALA A 204 13.41 -8.44 -11.73
C ALA A 204 13.64 -7.37 -10.66
N TYR A 205 13.72 -6.09 -11.06
CA TYR A 205 13.82 -4.97 -10.13
C TYR A 205 12.54 -4.82 -9.31
N PHE A 206 11.37 -4.85 -9.95
CA PHE A 206 10.08 -4.74 -9.24
C PHE A 206 9.80 -5.92 -8.32
N LEU A 207 10.24 -7.12 -8.72
CA LEU A 207 10.21 -8.30 -7.85
C LEU A 207 11.02 -8.04 -6.57
N GLY A 208 12.27 -7.61 -6.71
CA GLY A 208 13.14 -7.30 -5.56
C GLY A 208 12.61 -6.16 -4.70
N PHE A 209 12.04 -5.12 -5.32
CA PHE A 209 11.45 -3.99 -4.59
C PHE A 209 10.24 -4.40 -3.74
N GLY A 210 9.40 -5.31 -4.22
CA GLY A 210 8.23 -5.80 -3.50
C GLY A 210 8.53 -6.84 -2.42
N THR A 211 9.64 -7.59 -2.55
CA THR A 211 10.00 -8.69 -1.65
C THR A 211 10.01 -8.30 -0.17
N PRO A 212 10.65 -7.18 0.28
CA PRO A 212 10.62 -6.77 1.68
C PRO A 212 9.21 -6.59 2.24
N SER A 213 8.31 -5.96 1.47
CA SER A 213 6.92 -5.74 1.86
C SER A 213 6.17 -7.07 2.03
N VAL A 214 6.36 -8.01 1.11
CA VAL A 214 5.74 -9.34 1.20
C VAL A 214 6.28 -10.14 2.37
N LEU A 215 7.60 -10.12 2.60
CA LEU A 215 8.21 -10.80 3.75
C LEU A 215 7.71 -10.25 5.08
N SER A 216 7.54 -8.93 5.18
CA SER A 216 6.96 -8.30 6.37
C SER A 216 5.51 -8.73 6.60
N ALA A 217 4.71 -8.86 5.54
CA ALA A 217 3.34 -9.34 5.62
C ALA A 217 3.28 -10.80 6.09
N TYR A 218 4.19 -11.65 5.61
CA TYR A 218 4.27 -13.04 6.07
C TYR A 218 4.66 -13.15 7.54
N ALA A 219 5.61 -12.34 8.00
CA ALA A 219 6.04 -12.31 9.40
C ALA A 219 4.92 -11.86 10.38
N ILE A 220 3.96 -11.05 9.91
CA ILE A 220 2.80 -10.65 10.72
C ILE A 220 1.74 -11.77 10.76
N SER A 221 1.66 -12.59 9.72
CA SER A 221 0.66 -13.67 9.59
C SER A 221 1.05 -15.00 10.23
N SER A 222 2.32 -15.17 10.60
CA SER A 222 2.88 -16.37 11.23
C SER A 222 2.86 -16.28 12.76
#